data_AF-A0AAW7YWV2-F1
#
_entry.id   AF-A0AAW7YWV2-F1
#
_cell.length_a   1.000
_cell.length_b   1.000
_cell.length_c   1.000
_cell.angle_alpha   90.00
_cell.angle_beta   90.00
_cell.angle_gamma   90.00
#
_symmetry.space_group_name_H-M   'P 1'
#
loop_
_entity.id
_entity.type
_entity.pdbx_description
1 polymer ?
#
loop_
_entity_poly.entity_id
_entity_poly.type
_entity_poly.pdbx_seq_one_letter_code
_entity_poly.pdbx_strand_id
1 'polypeptide(L)' 'MGDLIKLLLEDALFYAVPAVGFAMVFNVPTRMLGFCAIGGAFAHSLRTLCIYWGVPLEWATLVASTSVGLLGVYWS' A
#
# COMPACT_ATOMS: atom_id res chain seq x y z
N MET A 1 0.80 -21.36 3.10
CA MET A 1 1.00 -20.12 3.88
C MET A 1 2.37 -19.48 3.69
N GLY A 2 3.48 -20.24 3.70
CA GLY A 2 4.83 -19.67 3.55
C GLY A 2 5.04 -18.86 2.26
N ASP A 3 4.48 -19.29 1.14
CA ASP A 3 4.63 -18.60 -0.15
C ASP A 3 3.84 -17.29 -0.23
N LEU A 4 2.68 -17.23 0.44
CA LEU A 4 1.87 -16.01 0.51
C LEU A 4 2.62 -14.89 1.25
N ILE A 5 3.26 -15.23 2.38
CA ILE A 5 4.01 -14.27 3.18
C ILE A 5 5.20 -13.72 2.40
N LYS A 6 5.89 -14.57 1.64
CA LYS A 6 6.98 -14.14 0.74
C LYS A 6 6.47 -13.20 -0.35
N LEU A 7 5.37 -13.58 -1.02
CA LEU A 7 4.73 -12.77 -2.05
C LEU A 7 4.38 -11.38 -1.52
N LEU A 8 3.71 -11.30 -0.36
CA LEU A 8 3.33 -10.04 0.29
C LEU A 8 4.54 -9.19 0.69
N LEU A 9 5.62 -9.83 1.17
CA LEU A 9 6.82 -9.12 1.59
C LEU A 9 7.56 -8.52 0.39
N GLU A 10 7.73 -9.30 -0.68
CA GLU A 10 8.32 -8.83 -1.94
C GLU A 10 7.48 -7.70 -2.54
N ASP A 11 6.16 -7.90 -2.62
CA ASP A 11 5.20 -6.91 -3.12
C ASP A 11 5.29 -5.58 -2.33
N ALA A 12 5.27 -5.65 -0.99
CA ALA A 12 5.40 -4.49 -0.11
C ALA A 12 6.72 -3.73 -0.33
N LEU A 13 7.84 -4.44 -0.45
CA LEU A 13 9.16 -3.84 -0.63
C LEU A 13 9.27 -3.12 -1.97
N PHE A 14 8.79 -3.76 -3.06
CA PHE A 14 8.83 -3.14 -4.38
C PHE A 14 7.86 -1.97 -4.51
N TYR A 15 6.70 -2.00 -3.85
CA TYR A 15 5.71 -0.91 -3.91
C TYR A 15 6.00 0.27 -2.98
N ALA A 16 6.83 0.10 -1.95
CA ALA A 16 7.28 1.21 -1.11
C ALA A 16 8.07 2.24 -1.93
N VAL A 17 8.87 1.81 -2.90
CA VAL A 17 9.70 2.68 -3.75
C VAL A 17 8.86 3.67 -4.58
N PRO A 18 7.88 3.25 -5.40
CA PRO A 18 7.02 4.17 -6.14
C PRO A 18 6.18 5.04 -5.20
N ALA A 19 5.72 4.52 -4.05
CA ALA A 19 4.97 5.33 -3.09
C ALA A 19 5.78 6.52 -2.56
N VAL A 20 7.05 6.30 -2.20
CA VAL A 20 7.98 7.36 -1.80
C VAL A 20 8.31 8.27 -2.98
N GLY A 21 8.48 7.72 -4.18
CA GLY A 21 8.68 8.48 -5.42
C GLY A 21 7.57 9.50 -5.66
N PHE A 22 6.30 9.07 -5.60
CA PHE A 22 5.16 9.96 -5.73
C PHE A 22 5.10 10.98 -4.58
N ALA A 23 5.37 10.57 -3.34
CA ALA A 23 5.39 11.50 -2.21
C ALA A 23 6.44 12.63 -2.39
N MET A 24 7.62 12.32 -2.93
CA MET A 24 8.65 13.32 -3.24
C MET A 24 8.21 14.29 -4.34
N VAL A 25 7.52 13.79 -5.38
CA VAL A 25 6.95 14.64 -6.45
C VAL A 25 5.93 15.62 -5.88
N PHE A 26 5.17 15.22 -4.87
CA PHE A 26 4.22 16.09 -4.16
C PHE A 26 4.84 16.94 -3.05
N ASN A 27 6.18 17.05 -2.98
CA ASN A 27 6.88 17.88 -1.98
C ASN A 27 6.55 17.51 -0.51
N VAL A 28 6.26 16.23 -0.24
CA VAL A 28 5.98 15.75 1.12
C VAL A 28 7.23 15.92 2.00
N PRO A 29 7.10 16.44 3.23
CA PRO A 29 8.25 16.63 4.12
C PRO A 29 8.94 15.30 4.43
N THR A 30 10.27 15.32 4.55
CA THR A 30 11.10 14.11 4.72
C THR A 30 10.70 13.24 5.91
N ARG A 31 10.20 13.86 6.98
CA ARG A 31 9.67 13.16 8.17
C ARG A 31 8.43 12.31 7.86
N MET A 32 7.63 12.68 6.86
CA MET A 32 6.41 11.96 6.46
C MET A 32 6.65 10.89 5.39
N LEU A 33 7.80 10.89 4.70
CA LEU A 33 8.10 9.92 3.64
C LEU A 33 8.06 8.47 4.13
N GLY A 34 8.46 8.21 5.39
CA GLY A 34 8.34 6.87 5.99
C GLY A 34 6.89 6.39 6.09
N PHE A 35 5.97 7.29 6.46
CA PHE A 35 4.54 6.97 6.51
C PHE A 35 3.96 6.75 5.10
N CYS A 36 4.40 7.51 4.10
CA CYS A 36 4.02 7.29 2.70
C CYS A 36 4.51 5.93 2.18
N ALA A 37 5.74 5.51 2.54
CA ALA A 37 6.28 4.21 2.17
C ALA A 37 5.43 3.08 2.75
N ILE A 38 5.13 3.14 4.04
CA ILE A 38 4.34 2.14 4.76
C ILE A 38 2.89 2.11 4.23
N GLY A 39 2.27 3.29 4.05
CA GLY A 39 0.90 3.40 3.54
C GLY A 39 0.75 2.86 2.12
N GLY A 40 1.70 3.17 1.23
CA GLY A 40 1.69 2.66 -0.15
C GLY A 40 1.95 1.16 -0.23
N ALA A 41 2.91 0.65 0.54
CA ALA A 41 3.18 -0.78 0.63
C ALA A 41 1.97 -1.54 1.18
N PHE A 42 1.33 -1.02 2.24
CA PHE A 42 0.15 -1.60 2.85
C PHE A 42 -1.03 -1.66 1.86
N ALA A 43 -1.32 -0.55 1.16
CA ALA A 43 -2.42 -0.49 0.21
C ALA A 43 -2.28 -1.53 -0.90
N HIS A 44 -1.08 -1.64 -1.50
CA HIS A 44 -0.86 -2.61 -2.56
C HIS A 44 -0.87 -4.06 -2.05
N SER A 45 -0.25 -4.32 -0.90
CA SER A 45 -0.28 -5.64 -0.26
C SER A 45 -1.72 -6.09 0.03
N LEU A 46 -2.57 -5.17 0.50
CA LEU A 46 -3.99 -5.43 0.76
C LEU A 46 -4.74 -5.79 -0.52
N ARG A 47 -4.47 -5.07 -1.62
CA ARG A 47 -5.00 -5.40 -2.95
C ARG A 47 -4.59 -6.80 -3.37
N THR A 48 -3.30 -7.15 -3.26
CA THR A 48 -2.75 -8.46 -3.63
C THR A 48 -3.40 -9.58 -2.81
N LEU A 49 -3.60 -9.35 -1.51
CA LEU A 49 -4.30 -10.26 -0.60
C LEU A 49 -5.76 -10.49 -0.99
N CYS A 50 -6.50 -9.42 -1.33
CA CYS A 50 -7.88 -9.52 -1.82
C CYS A 50 -7.95 -10.33 -3.12
N ILE A 51 -7.05 -10.08 -4.07
CA ILE A 51 -6.98 -10.82 -5.34
C ILE A 51 -6.67 -12.31 -5.08
N TYR A 52 -5.78 -12.62 -4.13
CA TYR A 52 -5.47 -14.00 -3.76
C TYR A 52 -6.70 -14.78 -3.27
N TRP A 53 -7.65 -14.11 -2.60
CA TRP A 53 -8.92 -14.71 -2.18
C TRP A 53 -10.03 -14.69 -3.23
N GLY A 54 -9.72 -14.32 -4.48
CA GLY A 54 -10.67 -14.32 -5.58
C GLY A 54 -11.58 -13.09 -5.64
N VAL A 55 -11.25 -12.03 -4.89
CA VAL A 55 -11.96 -10.75 -5.02
C VAL A 55 -11.58 -10.13 -6.37
N PRO A 56 -12.57 -9.70 -7.19
CA PRO A 56 -12.31 -9.05 -8.46
C PRO A 56 -11.53 -7.73 -8.27
N LEU A 57 -10.79 -7.34 -9.31
CA LEU A 57 -9.80 -6.27 -9.25
C LEU A 57 -10.40 -4.94 -8.75
N GLU A 58 -11.61 -4.61 -9.18
CA GLU A 58 -12.30 -3.37 -8.83
C GLU A 58 -12.54 -3.29 -7.33
N TRP A 59 -13.10 -4.35 -6.75
CA TRP A 59 -13.37 -4.43 -5.32
C TRP A 59 -12.09 -4.51 -4.49
N ALA A 60 -11.06 -5.22 -4.98
CA ALA A 60 -9.75 -5.25 -4.32
C ALA A 60 -9.10 -3.86 -4.27
N THR A 61 -9.16 -3.11 -5.37
CA THR A 61 -8.62 -1.74 -5.40
C THR A 61 -9.44 -0.77 -4.55
N LEU A 62 -10.77 -0.91 -4.53
CA LEU A 62 -11.65 -0.07 -3.71
C LEU A 62 -11.34 -0.25 -2.22
N VAL A 63 -11.21 -1.49 -1.76
CA VAL A 63 -10.89 -1.79 -0.37
C VAL A 63 -9.51 -1.21 -0.02
N ALA A 64 -8.49 -1.47 -0.86
CA ALA A 64 -7.14 -0.94 -0.67
C ALA A 64 -7.08 0.60 -0.58
N SER A 65 -7.71 1.31 -1.53
CA SER A 65 -7.71 2.77 -1.56
C SER A 65 -8.50 3.37 -0.38
N THR A 66 -9.61 2.73 0.00
CA THR A 66 -10.42 3.16 1.14
C THR A 66 -9.66 2.98 2.45
N SER A 67 -9.00 1.83 2.65
CA SER A 67 -8.22 1.57 3.87
C SER A 67 -7.07 2.56 4.05
N VAL A 68 -6.29 2.84 3.00
CA VAL A 68 -5.19 3.82 3.10
C VAL A 68 -5.71 5.26 3.23
N GLY A 69 -6.85 5.59 2.61
CA GLY A 69 -7.52 6.88 2.78
C GLY A 69 -7.99 7.11 4.22
N LEU A 70 -8.60 6.10 4.84
CA LEU A 70 -9.01 6.14 6.25
C LEU A 70 -7.80 6.24 7.18
N LEU A 71 -6.71 5.51 6.91
CA LEU A 71 -5.46 5.64 7.66
C LEU A 71 -4.87 7.05 7.54
N GLY A 72 -4.93 7.66 6.35
CA GLY A 72 -4.49 9.03 6.12
C GLY A 72 -5.29 10.05 6.95
N VAL A 73 -6.61 9.90 7.04
CA VAL A 73 -7.48 10.74 7.88
C VAL A 73 -7.21 10.51 9.36
N TYR A 74 -6.99 9.26 9.77
CA TYR A 74 -6.67 8.95 11.16
C TYR A 74 -5.31 9.52 11.60
N TRP A 75 -4.36 9.65 10.68
CA TRP A 75 -3.05 10.24 10.91
C TRP A 75 -2.97 11.76 10.70
N SER A 76 -4.05 12.42 10.28
CA SER A 76 -4.12 13.89 10.14
C SER A 76 -4.34 14.57 11.49
#